data_AF-A0A7K3H713-F1
#
_entry.id   AF-A0A7K3H713-F1
#
_cell.length_a   1.000
_cell.length_b   1.000
_cell.length_c   1.000
_cell.angle_alpha   90.00
_cell.angle_beta   90.00
_cell.angle_gamma   90.00
#
_symmetry.space_group_name_H-M   'P 1'
#
loop_
_entity.id
_entity.type
_entity.pdbx_description
1 polymer ?
#
loop_
_entity_poly.entity_id
_entity_poly.type
_entity_poly.pdbx_seq_one_letter_code
_entity_poly.pdbx_strand_id
1 'polypeptide(L)'
;MTSASGTPDAGAHLRSRPDAAPAVLPAQGAAGPRLSPHRPSCHRRDPLDHPDPGTAADTAAAENLLRCWVRETGTPAPAGDTLRIPLTACGTALRVPVHHWSACGWHRFGTPVLVGAPEDSPPVDAVTLAALLVREARYGARGRSLPGDGADLVGRVADSVRRTAVFLTARRADPETPPGTARFLDGEQSLLLGHPLHPTPKSREGLSGAEAGAYSPELRGAFPLHWLAADPSVLAADSAWTERGRTVPAERLAERLAGPDAVLPEGTVPLPLHPRQAHAVRHLPAVAELFDRGLLHDLGAHGPVWHPTSSLRTVYRPDAPAMLKLSLGLRITGSRRENLPEELRRGVEVHRLLRTGLGERWRSAHPSFDIVRDPAWLAVRGPDGEPVPGLDAVIRHNPFRPGDDAVCVAGLVSPRPWPGRGGRG
;
A
#
# COMPACT_ATOMS: atom_id res chain seq x y z
N MET A 1 -2.26 46.38 55.32
CA MET A 1 -1.92 45.06 55.88
C MET A 1 -0.87 44.44 54.97
N THR A 2 0.41 44.84 55.09
CA THR A 2 1.49 44.10 55.80
C THR A 2 1.63 42.67 55.29
N SER A 3 2.59 42.40 54.38
CA SER A 3 3.95 41.85 54.64
C SER A 3 3.90 40.41 55.19
N ALA A 4 4.69 39.42 54.78
CA ALA A 4 6.09 39.44 54.39
C ALA A 4 6.52 38.11 53.73
N SER A 5 7.71 38.15 53.15
CA SER A 5 8.61 37.10 52.70
C SER A 5 8.89 35.96 53.69
N GLY A 6 9.27 34.79 53.16
CA GLY A 6 10.08 33.80 53.88
C GLY A 6 10.22 32.46 53.16
N THR A 7 11.37 32.22 52.52
CA THR A 7 11.91 30.86 52.35
C THR A 7 12.42 30.37 53.71
N PRO A 8 12.38 29.04 53.96
CA PRO A 8 13.65 28.37 54.21
C PRO A 8 13.78 26.98 53.60
N ASP A 9 15.00 26.51 53.76
CA ASP A 9 15.78 25.48 53.10
C ASP A 9 15.64 24.07 53.73
N ALA A 10 16.14 23.10 52.97
CA ALA A 10 16.81 21.86 53.37
C ALA A 10 16.16 20.84 54.35
N GLY A 11 16.18 19.57 53.92
CA GLY A 11 16.59 18.49 54.83
C GLY A 11 15.88 17.15 54.69
N ALA A 12 16.51 16.25 53.93
CA ALA A 12 16.52 14.79 54.12
C ALA A 12 15.19 14.01 53.96
N HIS A 13 15.14 13.13 52.96
CA HIS A 13 15.24 11.69 53.24
C HIS A 13 15.67 10.94 51.97
N LEU A 14 16.93 10.47 52.00
CA LEU A 14 17.42 9.40 51.15
C LEU A 14 16.49 8.18 51.28
N ARG A 15 16.00 7.68 50.15
CA ARG A 15 15.77 6.24 49.96
C ARG A 15 16.37 5.83 48.62
N SER A 16 17.61 5.38 48.71
CA SER A 16 18.31 4.56 47.72
C SER A 16 17.43 3.39 47.29
N ARG A 17 17.09 3.32 46.01
CA ARG A 17 16.66 2.06 45.39
C ARG A 17 17.92 1.25 45.07
N PRO A 18 17.99 -0.04 45.45
CA PRO A 18 19.17 -0.84 45.24
C PRO A 18 19.34 -1.19 43.76
N ASP A 19 20.61 -1.31 43.38
CA ASP A 19 21.10 -1.75 42.08
C ASP A 19 20.37 -3.02 41.60
N ALA A 20 19.81 -2.95 40.39
CA ALA A 20 19.33 -4.11 39.67
C ALA A 20 20.55 -4.91 39.18
N ALA A 21 20.83 -6.03 39.86
CA ALA A 21 21.76 -7.05 39.41
C ALA A 21 21.41 -7.54 37.99
N PRO A 22 22.41 -7.95 37.19
CA PRO A 22 22.21 -8.26 35.78
C PRO A 22 21.28 -9.46 35.61
N ALA A 23 20.29 -9.32 34.73
CA ALA A 23 19.43 -10.42 34.33
C ALA A 23 20.29 -11.54 33.71
N VAL A 24 20.38 -12.65 34.43
CA VAL A 24 21.01 -13.88 33.98
C VAL A 24 20.28 -14.37 32.73
N LEU A 25 20.99 -14.41 31.61
CA LEU A 25 20.54 -15.05 30.37
C LEU A 25 20.26 -16.53 30.65
N PRO A 26 19.06 -17.07 30.35
CA PRO A 26 18.86 -18.50 30.44
C PRO A 26 19.67 -19.20 29.35
N ALA A 27 20.51 -20.13 29.80
CA ALA A 27 21.32 -21.01 28.97
C ALA A 27 20.47 -21.72 27.90
N GLN A 28 21.00 -21.78 26.68
CA GLN A 28 20.43 -22.51 25.56
C GLN A 28 20.46 -24.02 25.87
N GLY A 29 19.38 -24.51 26.49
CA GLY A 29 19.09 -25.93 26.63
C GLY A 29 18.59 -26.48 25.30
N ALA A 30 19.38 -27.39 24.72
CA ALA A 30 19.08 -28.12 23.51
C ALA A 30 17.82 -28.98 23.64
N ALA A 31 16.74 -28.60 22.97
CA ALA A 31 15.69 -29.49 22.46
C ALA A 31 14.73 -28.69 21.55
N GLY A 32 15.17 -28.36 20.33
CA GLY A 32 14.27 -27.84 19.31
C GLY A 32 13.27 -28.91 18.86
N PRO A 33 12.02 -28.56 18.50
CA PRO A 33 11.08 -29.51 17.91
C PRO A 33 11.70 -30.07 16.63
N ARG A 34 11.72 -31.40 16.52
CA ARG A 34 12.28 -32.11 15.36
C ARG A 34 11.57 -31.63 14.09
N LEU A 35 12.27 -30.84 13.28
CA LEU A 35 11.91 -30.58 11.90
C LEU A 35 11.90 -31.92 11.17
N SER A 36 10.72 -32.41 10.81
CA SER A 36 10.60 -33.58 9.94
C SER A 36 11.33 -33.29 8.62
N PRO A 37 12.19 -34.19 8.13
CA PRO A 37 12.89 -33.99 6.87
C PRO A 37 11.86 -33.97 5.73
N HIS A 38 11.75 -32.83 5.05
CA HIS A 38 11.00 -32.67 3.81
C HIS A 38 11.49 -33.71 2.80
N ARG A 39 10.66 -34.71 2.48
CA ARG A 39 10.81 -35.44 1.21
C ARG A 39 10.41 -34.48 0.09
N PRO A 40 11.22 -34.28 -0.96
CA PRO A 40 10.77 -33.55 -2.13
C PRO A 40 9.64 -34.36 -2.76
N SER A 41 8.41 -33.84 -2.72
CA SER A 41 7.32 -34.44 -3.49
C SER A 41 7.69 -34.33 -4.97
N CYS A 42 7.41 -35.40 -5.70
CA CYS A 42 7.57 -35.47 -7.14
C CYS A 42 7.02 -34.20 -7.81
N HIS A 43 7.79 -33.64 -8.74
CA HIS A 43 7.61 -32.36 -9.42
C HIS A 43 6.21 -32.12 -10.01
N ARG A 44 5.20 -31.83 -9.18
CA ARG A 44 3.99 -31.15 -9.63
C ARG A 44 4.37 -29.69 -9.82
N ARG A 45 4.16 -29.19 -11.04
CA ARG A 45 4.36 -27.77 -11.35
C ARG A 45 3.54 -26.93 -10.37
N ASP A 46 4.16 -25.88 -9.81
CA ASP A 46 3.46 -24.94 -8.94
C ASP A 46 2.25 -24.39 -9.72
N PRO A 47 1.00 -24.51 -9.21
CA PRO A 47 -0.18 -24.00 -9.91
C PRO A 47 -0.09 -22.49 -10.19
N LEU A 48 0.71 -21.75 -9.42
CA LEU A 48 0.97 -20.34 -9.66
C LEU A 48 1.73 -20.12 -10.98
N ASP A 49 2.57 -21.06 -11.40
CA ASP A 49 3.36 -21.01 -12.63
C ASP A 49 2.60 -21.54 -13.86
N HIS A 50 1.28 -21.65 -13.79
CA HIS A 50 0.45 -22.13 -14.90
C HIS A 50 0.65 -21.26 -16.17
N PRO A 51 0.76 -21.86 -17.38
CA PRO A 51 1.00 -21.13 -18.63
C PRO A 51 -0.12 -20.15 -18.97
N ASP A 52 -1.37 -20.50 -18.70
CA ASP A 52 -2.50 -19.58 -18.81
C ASP A 52 -2.47 -18.55 -17.64
N PRO A 53 -2.35 -17.24 -17.92
CA PRO A 53 -2.33 -16.19 -16.89
C PRO A 53 -3.61 -16.09 -16.07
N GLY A 54 -4.77 -16.45 -16.64
CA GLY A 54 -6.06 -16.47 -15.94
C GLY A 54 -6.04 -17.47 -14.79
N THR A 55 -5.60 -18.70 -15.07
CA THR A 55 -5.45 -19.79 -14.11
C THR A 55 -4.43 -19.48 -13.02
N ALA A 56 -3.29 -18.86 -13.38
CA ALA A 56 -2.28 -18.41 -12.42
C ALA A 56 -2.83 -17.32 -11.48
N ALA A 57 -3.60 -16.37 -12.03
CA ALA A 57 -4.25 -15.32 -11.25
C ALA A 57 -5.34 -15.87 -10.32
N ASP A 58 -6.14 -16.82 -10.79
CA ASP A 58 -7.15 -17.51 -9.98
C ASP A 58 -6.50 -18.28 -8.82
N THR A 59 -5.44 -19.03 -9.09
CA THR A 59 -4.64 -19.73 -8.07
C THR A 59 -4.12 -18.74 -7.02
N ALA A 60 -3.52 -17.63 -7.43
CA ALA A 60 -2.99 -16.62 -6.51
C ALA A 60 -4.08 -16.03 -5.61
N ALA A 61 -5.26 -15.76 -6.17
CA ALA A 61 -6.40 -15.25 -5.42
C ALA A 61 -6.97 -16.30 -4.46
N ALA A 62 -7.13 -17.55 -4.89
CA ALA A 62 -7.57 -18.65 -4.04
C ALA A 62 -6.60 -18.89 -2.87
N GLU A 63 -5.28 -18.91 -3.12
CA GLU A 63 -4.27 -18.99 -2.06
C GLU A 63 -4.41 -17.85 -1.05
N ASN A 64 -4.61 -16.61 -1.50
CA ASN A 64 -4.78 -15.45 -0.61
C ASN A 64 -6.06 -15.54 0.24
N LEU A 65 -7.17 -15.98 -0.35
CA LEU A 65 -8.42 -16.23 0.39
C LEU A 65 -8.24 -17.28 1.47
N LEU A 66 -7.57 -18.39 1.15
CA LEU A 66 -7.26 -19.45 2.11
C LEU A 66 -6.34 -18.96 3.23
N ARG A 67 -5.31 -18.16 2.91
CA ARG A 67 -4.43 -17.55 3.93
C ARG A 67 -5.21 -16.63 4.87
N CYS A 68 -6.07 -15.76 4.33
CA CYS A 68 -6.93 -14.90 5.14
C CYS A 68 -7.82 -15.73 6.05
N TRP A 69 -8.50 -16.74 5.50
CA TRP A 69 -9.37 -17.63 6.27
C TRP A 69 -8.61 -18.33 7.39
N VAL A 70 -7.50 -19.01 7.10
CA VAL A 70 -6.71 -19.76 8.07
C VAL A 70 -6.24 -18.85 9.20
N ARG A 71 -5.71 -17.67 8.86
CA ARG A 71 -5.23 -16.69 9.83
C ARG A 71 -6.35 -16.16 10.72
N GLU A 72 -7.46 -15.75 10.13
CA GLU A 72 -8.52 -15.01 10.84
C GLU A 72 -9.47 -15.93 11.62
N THR A 73 -9.55 -17.20 11.25
CA THR A 73 -10.29 -18.23 12.00
C THR A 73 -9.43 -19.00 12.99
N GLY A 74 -8.11 -18.79 12.99
CA GLY A 74 -7.18 -19.56 13.83
C GLY A 74 -7.16 -21.04 13.47
N THR A 75 -7.32 -21.37 12.18
CA THR A 75 -7.34 -22.76 11.72
C THR A 75 -5.99 -23.44 12.03
N PRO A 76 -5.96 -24.57 12.75
CA PRO A 76 -4.71 -25.24 13.11
C PRO A 76 -4.06 -25.92 11.89
N ALA A 77 -2.77 -26.21 12.03
CA ALA A 77 -2.04 -26.98 11.02
C ALA A 77 -2.66 -28.38 10.83
N PRO A 78 -2.79 -28.87 9.58
CA PRO A 78 -3.25 -30.23 9.35
C PRO A 78 -2.20 -31.25 9.81
N ALA A 79 -2.65 -32.46 10.19
CA ALA A 79 -1.77 -33.57 10.55
C ALA A 79 -1.00 -34.16 9.35
N GLY A 80 -1.47 -33.90 8.12
CA GLY A 80 -0.87 -34.37 6.87
C GLY A 80 -0.70 -33.24 5.85
N ASP A 81 -0.62 -33.61 4.58
CA ASP A 81 -0.44 -32.70 3.44
C ASP A 81 -1.74 -32.06 2.94
N THR A 82 -2.84 -32.24 3.67
CA THR A 82 -4.17 -31.84 3.21
C THR A 82 -4.92 -31.15 4.35
N LEU A 83 -5.32 -29.90 4.11
CA LEU A 83 -6.17 -29.12 4.99
C LEU A 83 -7.64 -29.39 4.64
N ARG A 84 -8.44 -29.73 5.66
CA ARG A 84 -9.89 -29.80 5.56
C ARG A 84 -10.51 -28.56 6.19
N ILE A 85 -11.29 -27.79 5.44
CA ILE A 85 -12.03 -26.62 5.94
C ILE A 85 -13.52 -26.97 5.94
N PRO A 86 -14.15 -27.21 7.10
CA PRO A 86 -15.59 -27.41 7.18
C PRO A 86 -16.34 -26.15 6.72
N LEU A 87 -17.35 -26.33 5.86
CA LEU A 87 -18.27 -25.29 5.41
C LEU A 87 -19.69 -25.68 5.86
N THR A 88 -19.95 -25.53 7.16
CA THR A 88 -21.19 -25.99 7.81
C THR A 88 -22.42 -25.33 7.20
N ALA A 89 -22.36 -24.03 6.92
CA ALA A 89 -23.43 -23.26 6.30
C ALA A 89 -23.77 -23.74 4.88
N CYS A 90 -22.79 -24.40 4.24
CA CYS A 90 -22.89 -24.93 2.88
C CYS A 90 -23.15 -26.44 2.85
N GLY A 91 -23.19 -27.12 4.01
CA GLY A 91 -23.40 -28.57 4.10
C GLY A 91 -22.26 -29.39 3.50
N THR A 92 -21.04 -28.85 3.42
CA THR A 92 -19.89 -29.52 2.78
C THR A 92 -18.58 -29.14 3.47
N ALA A 93 -17.43 -29.48 2.87
CA ALA A 93 -16.11 -29.05 3.30
C ALA A 93 -15.21 -28.87 2.08
N LEU A 94 -14.17 -28.04 2.21
CA LEU A 94 -13.08 -27.97 1.25
C LEU A 94 -11.99 -28.96 1.66
N ARG A 95 -11.40 -29.62 0.65
CA ARG A 95 -10.15 -30.36 0.75
C ARG A 95 -9.08 -29.58 -0.01
N VAL A 96 -8.04 -29.15 0.67
CA VAL A 96 -7.03 -28.23 0.15
C VAL A 96 -5.65 -28.85 0.35
N PRO A 97 -4.91 -29.20 -0.72
CA PRO A 97 -3.53 -29.62 -0.60
C PRO A 97 -2.67 -28.52 0.04
N VAL A 98 -1.75 -28.87 0.91
CA VAL A 98 -0.80 -27.97 1.57
C VAL A 98 0.58 -28.27 1.04
N HIS A 99 1.13 -27.34 0.26
CA HIS A 99 2.50 -27.43 -0.26
C HIS A 99 3.52 -26.90 0.74
N HIS A 100 3.13 -25.90 1.53
CA HIS A 100 3.95 -25.34 2.61
C HIS A 100 3.08 -24.74 3.71
N TRP A 101 3.33 -25.10 4.97
CA TRP A 101 2.69 -24.47 6.12
C TRP A 101 3.67 -23.53 6.83
N SER A 102 3.40 -22.23 6.78
CA SER A 102 4.29 -21.20 7.32
C SER A 102 3.89 -20.76 8.74
N ALA A 103 4.88 -20.61 9.63
CA ALA A 103 4.67 -20.02 10.95
C ALA A 103 4.24 -18.55 10.90
N CYS A 104 4.54 -17.84 9.81
CA CYS A 104 4.20 -16.43 9.61
C CYS A 104 2.93 -16.24 8.76
N GLY A 105 2.16 -17.30 8.51
CA GLY A 105 0.92 -17.23 7.73
C GLY A 105 1.09 -17.25 6.21
N TRP A 106 2.32 -17.30 5.69
CA TRP A 106 2.60 -17.34 4.25
C TRP A 106 2.55 -18.77 3.68
N HIS A 107 1.44 -19.45 3.92
CA HIS A 107 1.23 -20.83 3.47
C HIS A 107 1.21 -20.93 1.93
N ARG A 108 1.62 -22.07 1.36
CA ARG A 108 1.38 -22.41 -0.05
C ARG A 108 0.36 -23.53 -0.11
N PHE A 109 -0.71 -23.32 -0.87
CA PHE A 109 -1.80 -24.28 -1.04
C PHE A 109 -1.86 -24.76 -2.49
N GLY A 110 -2.33 -25.98 -2.68
CA GLY A 110 -2.80 -26.45 -3.98
C GLY A 110 -4.25 -26.04 -4.21
N THR A 111 -4.80 -26.45 -5.35
CA THR A 111 -6.17 -26.06 -5.73
C THR A 111 -7.21 -26.75 -4.84
N PRO A 112 -8.14 -25.99 -4.22
CA PRO A 112 -9.16 -26.56 -3.35
C PRO A 112 -10.21 -27.34 -4.14
N VAL A 113 -10.74 -28.42 -3.56
CA VAL A 113 -11.87 -29.20 -4.12
C VAL A 113 -12.97 -29.36 -3.08
N LEU A 114 -14.22 -29.48 -3.51
CA LEU A 114 -15.34 -29.80 -2.62
C LEU A 114 -15.31 -31.28 -2.20
N VAL A 115 -15.52 -31.54 -0.92
CA VAL A 115 -15.64 -32.90 -0.40
C VAL A 115 -16.96 -33.50 -0.89
N GLY A 116 -16.87 -34.69 -1.49
CA GLY A 116 -18.01 -35.40 -2.06
C GLY A 116 -18.37 -35.00 -3.50
N ALA A 117 -17.60 -34.10 -4.12
CA ALA A 117 -17.71 -33.85 -5.55
C ALA A 117 -17.20 -35.06 -6.37
N PRO A 118 -17.79 -35.34 -7.55
CA PRO A 118 -17.26 -36.32 -8.51
C PRO A 118 -15.77 -36.13 -8.81
N GLU A 119 -15.05 -37.21 -9.14
CA GLU A 119 -13.60 -37.16 -9.39
C GLU A 119 -13.20 -36.25 -10.56
N ASP A 120 -14.10 -36.08 -11.53
CA ASP A 120 -13.93 -35.23 -12.72
C ASP A 120 -14.41 -33.78 -12.50
N SER A 121 -14.87 -33.44 -11.29
CA SER A 121 -15.29 -32.08 -10.99
C SER A 121 -14.12 -31.09 -11.03
N PRO A 122 -14.30 -29.91 -11.64
CA PRO A 122 -13.26 -28.90 -11.64
C PRO A 122 -12.97 -28.45 -10.19
N PRO A 123 -11.72 -28.06 -9.89
CA PRO A 123 -11.40 -27.43 -8.63
C PRO A 123 -12.21 -26.14 -8.39
N VAL A 124 -12.30 -25.74 -7.13
CA VAL A 124 -13.00 -24.52 -6.73
C VAL A 124 -12.15 -23.30 -7.08
N ASP A 125 -12.64 -22.48 -8.01
CA ASP A 125 -12.03 -21.20 -8.39
C ASP A 125 -12.14 -20.15 -7.27
N ALA A 126 -11.41 -19.05 -7.40
CA ALA A 126 -11.34 -18.01 -6.37
C ALA A 126 -12.69 -17.32 -6.11
N VAL A 127 -13.54 -17.17 -7.14
CA VAL A 127 -14.85 -16.49 -7.03
C VAL A 127 -15.83 -17.37 -6.26
N THR A 128 -15.88 -18.65 -6.61
CA THR A 128 -16.67 -19.68 -5.93
C THR A 128 -16.19 -19.85 -4.49
N LEU A 129 -14.87 -19.91 -4.28
CA LEU A 129 -14.28 -19.97 -2.96
C LEU A 129 -14.69 -18.75 -2.11
N ALA A 130 -14.60 -17.55 -2.66
CA ALA A 130 -15.01 -16.33 -1.96
C ALA A 130 -16.48 -16.39 -1.54
N ALA A 131 -17.38 -16.81 -2.44
CA ALA A 131 -18.80 -16.94 -2.12
C ALA A 131 -19.07 -17.95 -0.99
N LEU A 132 -18.38 -19.10 -1.01
CA LEU A 132 -18.47 -20.12 0.05
C LEU A 132 -17.96 -19.59 1.39
N LEU A 133 -16.78 -18.96 1.42
CA LEU A 133 -16.18 -18.43 2.64
C LEU A 133 -16.98 -17.26 3.22
N VAL A 134 -17.55 -16.39 2.37
CA VAL A 134 -18.44 -15.31 2.81
C VAL A 134 -19.70 -15.87 3.48
N ARG A 135 -20.31 -16.89 2.89
CA ARG A 135 -21.47 -17.56 3.46
C ARG A 135 -21.13 -18.20 4.81
N GLU A 136 -19.99 -18.89 4.90
CA GLU A 136 -19.55 -19.53 6.14
C GLU A 136 -19.23 -18.50 7.23
N ALA A 137 -18.51 -17.42 6.90
CA ALA A 137 -18.20 -16.34 7.85
C ALA A 137 -19.47 -15.70 8.44
N ARG A 138 -20.48 -15.45 7.60
CA ARG A 138 -21.78 -14.91 8.02
C ARG A 138 -22.55 -15.87 8.92
N TYR A 139 -22.52 -17.16 8.62
CA TYR A 139 -23.14 -18.18 9.46
C TYR A 139 -22.44 -18.29 10.83
N GLY A 140 -21.10 -18.32 10.84
CA GLY A 140 -20.30 -18.34 12.07
C GLY A 140 -20.48 -17.10 12.96
N ALA A 141 -20.80 -15.95 12.36
CA ALA A 141 -21.11 -14.72 13.09
C ALA A 141 -22.45 -14.76 13.85
N ARG A 142 -23.28 -15.81 13.68
CA ARG A 142 -24.53 -16.08 14.44
C ARG A 142 -25.44 -14.85 14.64
N GLY A 143 -25.66 -14.08 13.58
CA GLY A 143 -26.55 -12.91 13.61
C GLY A 143 -25.89 -11.60 14.07
N ARG A 144 -24.58 -11.58 14.32
CA ARG A 144 -23.83 -10.32 14.38
C ARG A 144 -23.77 -9.70 12.99
N SER A 145 -24.16 -8.44 12.87
CA SER A 145 -23.98 -7.68 11.63
C SER A 145 -22.49 -7.60 11.33
N LEU A 146 -22.06 -8.29 10.27
CA LEU A 146 -20.74 -8.08 9.71
C LEU A 146 -20.82 -6.81 8.85
N PRO A 147 -19.94 -5.81 9.09
CA PRO A 147 -19.86 -4.66 8.21
C PRO A 147 -19.53 -5.13 6.78
N GLY A 148 -20.31 -4.69 5.80
CA GLY A 148 -20.01 -4.89 4.38
C GLY A 148 -20.92 -5.88 3.65
N ASP A 149 -21.08 -5.63 2.36
CA ASP A 149 -21.82 -6.49 1.46
C ASP A 149 -20.93 -7.67 1.00
N GLY A 150 -21.42 -8.89 1.19
CA GLY A 150 -20.75 -10.10 0.76
C GLY A 150 -20.68 -10.19 -0.76
N ALA A 151 -21.68 -9.63 -1.46
CA ALA A 151 -21.65 -9.53 -2.91
C ALA A 151 -20.55 -8.56 -3.37
N ASP A 152 -20.35 -7.43 -2.69
CA ASP A 152 -19.23 -6.50 -2.94
C ASP A 152 -17.88 -7.22 -2.79
N LEU A 153 -17.67 -7.99 -1.73
CA LEU A 153 -16.42 -8.74 -1.57
C LEU A 153 -16.19 -9.74 -2.72
N VAL A 154 -17.22 -10.49 -3.13
CA VAL A 154 -17.11 -11.44 -4.25
C VAL A 154 -16.82 -10.71 -5.57
N GLY A 155 -17.50 -9.59 -5.83
CA GLY A 155 -17.25 -8.75 -7.01
C GLY A 155 -15.80 -8.25 -7.07
N ARG A 156 -15.27 -7.82 -5.94
CA ARG A 156 -13.87 -7.39 -5.80
C ARG A 156 -12.87 -8.53 -5.97
N VAL A 157 -13.18 -9.75 -5.53
CA VAL A 157 -12.34 -10.93 -5.80
C VAL A 157 -12.26 -11.15 -7.31
N ALA A 158 -13.39 -11.14 -8.01
CA ALA A 158 -13.42 -11.29 -9.45
C ALA A 158 -12.63 -10.16 -10.17
N ASP A 159 -12.76 -8.91 -9.72
CA ASP A 159 -11.97 -7.79 -10.24
C ASP A 159 -10.45 -7.96 -10.00
N SER A 160 -10.07 -8.42 -8.80
CA SER A 160 -8.67 -8.69 -8.45
C SER A 160 -8.07 -9.80 -9.31
N VAL A 161 -8.82 -10.88 -9.58
CA VAL A 161 -8.40 -11.98 -10.48
C VAL A 161 -8.18 -11.45 -11.90
N ARG A 162 -9.17 -10.75 -12.47
CA ARG A 162 -9.07 -10.20 -13.83
C ARG A 162 -7.86 -9.28 -13.99
N ARG A 163 -7.63 -8.38 -13.03
CA ARG A 163 -6.48 -7.45 -13.07
C ARG A 163 -5.15 -8.19 -12.96
N THR A 164 -5.06 -9.16 -12.06
CA THR A 164 -3.85 -9.97 -11.91
C THR A 164 -3.55 -10.74 -13.20
N ALA A 165 -4.56 -11.30 -13.86
CA ALA A 165 -4.39 -11.97 -15.15
C ALA A 165 -3.82 -11.02 -16.21
N VAL A 166 -4.35 -9.79 -16.30
CA VAL A 166 -3.82 -8.74 -17.21
C VAL A 166 -2.36 -8.42 -16.90
N PHE A 167 -2.00 -8.26 -15.61
CA PHE A 167 -0.62 -7.97 -15.21
C PHE A 167 0.32 -9.13 -15.57
N LEU A 168 -0.08 -10.36 -15.31
CA LEU A 168 0.71 -11.55 -15.66
C LEU A 168 0.87 -11.69 -17.17
N THR A 169 -0.18 -11.46 -17.97
CA THR A 169 -0.09 -11.46 -19.43
C THR A 169 0.94 -10.45 -19.92
N ALA A 170 0.85 -9.19 -19.46
CA ALA A 170 1.76 -8.13 -19.88
C ALA A 170 3.21 -8.42 -19.46
N ARG A 171 3.43 -8.83 -18.21
CA ARG A 171 4.78 -9.10 -17.68
C ARG A 171 5.40 -10.38 -18.26
N ARG A 172 4.61 -11.32 -18.75
CA ARG A 172 5.10 -12.49 -19.50
C ARG A 172 5.49 -12.15 -20.94
N ALA A 173 4.77 -11.21 -21.57
CA ALA A 173 5.09 -10.73 -22.91
C ALA A 173 6.36 -9.85 -22.93
N ASP A 174 6.57 -9.04 -21.88
CA ASP A 174 7.73 -8.17 -21.73
C ASP A 174 8.37 -8.36 -20.33
N PRO A 175 9.17 -9.41 -20.11
CA PRO A 175 9.72 -9.74 -18.79
C PRO A 175 10.79 -8.77 -18.31
N GLU A 176 11.68 -8.36 -19.21
CA GLU A 176 12.89 -7.63 -18.89
C GLU A 176 12.59 -6.22 -18.40
N THR A 177 13.32 -5.77 -17.38
CA THR A 177 13.23 -4.40 -16.89
C THR A 177 13.77 -3.44 -17.95
N PRO A 178 13.03 -2.36 -18.31
CA PRO A 178 13.50 -1.44 -19.33
C PRO A 178 14.88 -0.87 -18.95
N PRO A 179 15.80 -0.73 -19.92
CA PRO A 179 17.11 -0.15 -19.66
C PRO A 179 16.99 1.25 -19.04
N GLY A 180 17.76 1.51 -17.99
CA GLY A 180 17.76 2.80 -17.29
C GLY A 180 16.68 2.95 -16.21
N THR A 181 15.81 1.96 -16.00
CA THR A 181 14.89 1.95 -14.86
C THR A 181 15.66 1.82 -13.54
N ALA A 182 15.48 2.78 -12.64
CA ALA A 182 16.05 2.73 -11.29
C ALA A 182 15.53 1.49 -10.53
N ARG A 183 16.39 0.83 -9.74
CA ARG A 183 16.01 -0.37 -8.95
C ARG A 183 14.84 -0.10 -8.01
N PHE A 184 14.74 1.12 -7.47
CA PHE A 184 13.62 1.54 -6.66
C PHE A 184 12.29 1.42 -7.42
N LEU A 185 12.25 1.96 -8.65
CA LEU A 185 11.05 1.92 -9.48
C LEU A 185 10.72 0.48 -9.92
N ASP A 186 11.71 -0.30 -10.33
CA ASP A 186 11.49 -1.72 -10.68
C ASP A 186 10.91 -2.51 -9.50
N GLY A 187 11.41 -2.28 -8.28
CA GLY A 187 10.87 -2.85 -7.06
C GLY A 187 9.42 -2.46 -6.79
N GLU A 188 9.09 -1.18 -6.91
CA GLU A 188 7.73 -0.66 -6.78
C GLU A 188 6.76 -1.25 -7.82
N GLN A 189 7.26 -1.56 -9.03
CA GLN A 189 6.49 -2.14 -10.13
C GLN A 189 6.44 -3.68 -10.15
N SER A 190 7.22 -4.34 -9.29
CA SER A 190 7.35 -5.81 -9.26
C SER A 190 6.27 -6.53 -8.44
N LEU A 191 5.46 -5.81 -7.66
CA LEU A 191 4.45 -6.41 -6.78
C LEU A 191 3.20 -6.82 -7.58
N LEU A 192 3.27 -7.86 -8.41
CA LEU A 192 2.17 -8.25 -9.32
C LEU A 192 0.95 -8.86 -8.62
N LEU A 193 1.17 -9.61 -7.54
CA LEU A 193 0.11 -10.32 -6.81
C LEU A 193 -0.47 -9.50 -5.65
N GLY A 194 0.23 -8.45 -5.23
CA GLY A 194 -0.22 -7.56 -4.17
C GLY A 194 -0.05 -8.16 -2.78
N HIS A 195 -0.84 -7.68 -1.82
CA HIS A 195 -0.71 -8.08 -0.42
C HIS A 195 -1.07 -9.57 -0.23
N PRO A 196 -0.16 -10.43 0.26
CA PRO A 196 -0.36 -11.89 0.31
C PRO A 196 -1.38 -12.36 1.35
N LEU A 197 -1.79 -11.46 2.26
CA LEU A 197 -2.78 -11.72 3.30
C LEU A 197 -3.97 -10.75 3.22
N HIS A 198 -4.43 -10.47 2.00
CA HIS A 198 -5.63 -9.67 1.74
C HIS A 198 -6.48 -10.39 0.68
N PRO A 199 -7.83 -10.43 0.82
CA PRO A 199 -8.68 -11.18 -0.10
C PRO A 199 -8.74 -10.59 -1.52
N THR A 200 -8.56 -9.27 -1.66
CA THR A 200 -8.73 -8.55 -2.93
C THR A 200 -7.58 -7.58 -3.21
N PRO A 201 -6.32 -8.05 -3.21
CA PRO A 201 -5.14 -7.19 -3.16
C PRO A 201 -4.94 -6.33 -4.42
N LYS A 202 -5.50 -6.76 -5.55
CA LYS A 202 -5.43 -6.05 -6.84
C LYS A 202 -6.78 -5.50 -7.31
N SER A 203 -7.82 -5.58 -6.48
CA SER A 203 -9.10 -4.94 -6.80
C SER A 203 -8.94 -3.42 -6.88
N ARG A 204 -9.46 -2.83 -7.95
CA ARG A 204 -9.47 -1.39 -8.27
C ARG A 204 -10.79 -1.02 -8.94
N GLU A 205 -11.90 -1.43 -8.32
CA GLU A 205 -13.25 -1.10 -8.83
C GLU A 205 -13.39 0.41 -9.11
N GLY A 206 -13.98 0.74 -10.25
CA GLY A 206 -14.07 2.12 -10.75
C GLY A 206 -12.86 2.58 -11.57
N LEU A 207 -11.90 1.71 -11.88
CA LEU A 207 -10.84 1.97 -12.85
C LEU A 207 -11.12 1.24 -14.17
N SER A 208 -11.27 1.97 -15.27
CA SER A 208 -11.44 1.41 -16.60
C SER A 208 -10.18 0.70 -17.10
N GLY A 209 -10.29 -0.05 -18.21
CA GLY A 209 -9.14 -0.75 -18.81
C GLY A 209 -8.03 0.20 -19.29
N ALA A 210 -8.40 1.31 -19.94
CA ALA A 210 -7.44 2.30 -20.43
C ALA A 210 -6.71 2.99 -19.26
N GLU A 211 -7.45 3.40 -18.22
CA GLU A 211 -6.87 3.96 -17.01
C GLU A 211 -5.97 2.96 -16.27
N ALA A 212 -6.34 1.66 -16.27
CA ALA A 212 -5.50 0.63 -15.69
C ALA A 212 -4.14 0.56 -16.37
N GLY A 213 -4.05 0.73 -17.70
CA GLY A 213 -2.77 0.77 -18.41
C GLY A 213 -1.85 1.89 -17.91
N ALA A 214 -2.36 3.12 -17.85
CA ALA A 214 -1.57 4.29 -17.47
C ALA A 214 -1.23 4.34 -15.97
N TYR A 215 -2.16 3.94 -15.10
CA TYR A 215 -2.05 4.19 -13.66
C TYR A 215 -1.57 2.98 -12.85
N SER A 216 -1.36 1.81 -13.48
CA SER A 216 -0.92 0.61 -12.77
C SER A 216 0.60 0.46 -12.76
N PRO A 217 1.26 0.37 -11.59
CA PRO A 217 2.70 0.07 -11.51
C PRO A 217 3.03 -1.28 -12.14
N GLU A 218 2.14 -2.27 -12.04
CA GLU A 218 2.34 -3.63 -12.58
C GLU A 218 2.42 -3.68 -14.11
N LEU A 219 1.88 -2.66 -14.77
CA LEU A 219 1.93 -2.48 -16.22
C LEU A 219 3.01 -1.49 -16.65
N ARG A 220 3.88 -1.09 -15.70
CA ARG A 220 4.90 -0.04 -15.90
C ARG A 220 4.29 1.27 -16.40
N GLY A 221 3.10 1.59 -15.92
CA GLY A 221 2.35 2.77 -16.29
C GLY A 221 3.14 4.06 -16.04
N ALA A 222 2.79 5.10 -16.79
CA ALA A 222 3.32 6.45 -16.65
C ALA A 222 2.30 7.46 -17.17
N PHE A 223 2.25 8.65 -16.58
CA PHE A 223 1.34 9.71 -16.99
C PHE A 223 1.87 11.10 -16.60
N PRO A 224 1.59 12.15 -17.40
CA PRO A 224 1.73 13.52 -16.92
C PRO A 224 0.72 13.79 -15.81
N LEU A 225 1.08 14.64 -14.84
CA LEU A 225 0.14 15.06 -13.81
C LEU A 225 -0.91 15.99 -14.39
N HIS A 226 -2.08 16.01 -13.75
CA HIS A 226 -3.07 17.03 -14.00
C HIS A 226 -2.82 18.19 -13.05
N TRP A 227 -2.88 19.41 -13.54
CA TRP A 227 -2.61 20.59 -12.75
C TRP A 227 -3.85 21.48 -12.65
N LEU A 228 -4.09 22.01 -11.45
CA LEU A 228 -4.98 23.14 -11.24
C LEU A 228 -4.13 24.35 -10.84
N ALA A 229 -4.58 25.55 -11.17
CA ALA A 229 -4.10 26.78 -10.55
C ALA A 229 -5.11 27.19 -9.49
N ALA A 230 -4.66 27.33 -8.24
CA ALA A 230 -5.49 27.72 -7.11
C ALA A 230 -5.17 29.15 -6.67
N ASP A 231 -6.21 29.93 -6.42
CA ASP A 231 -6.08 31.24 -5.79
C ASP A 231 -5.55 31.08 -4.35
N PRO A 232 -4.59 31.92 -3.90
CA PRO A 232 -4.03 31.84 -2.55
C PRO A 232 -5.07 31.93 -1.43
N SER A 233 -6.22 32.57 -1.65
CA SER A 233 -7.28 32.71 -0.64
C SER A 233 -7.96 31.40 -0.27
N VAL A 234 -7.89 30.38 -1.14
CA VAL A 234 -8.45 29.03 -0.90
C VAL A 234 -7.37 27.99 -0.64
N LEU A 235 -6.11 28.37 -0.68
CA LEU A 235 -4.99 27.47 -0.48
C LEU A 235 -4.67 27.33 1.01
N ALA A 236 -4.51 26.08 1.44
CA ALA A 236 -3.87 25.72 2.69
C ALA A 236 -2.55 25.00 2.37
N ALA A 237 -1.47 25.40 3.03
CA ALA A 237 -0.18 24.79 2.83
C ALA A 237 0.63 24.81 4.11
N ASP A 238 1.60 23.88 4.20
CA ASP A 238 2.65 23.96 5.20
C ASP A 238 3.93 23.35 4.65
N SER A 239 5.07 23.83 5.14
CA SER A 239 6.38 23.32 4.75
C SER A 239 7.39 23.41 5.90
N ALA A 240 8.17 22.33 6.00
CA ALA A 240 9.42 22.28 6.73
C ALA A 240 10.59 21.86 5.82
N TRP A 241 10.36 21.83 4.49
CA TRP A 241 11.40 21.58 3.49
C TRP A 241 12.47 22.64 3.58
N THR A 242 13.75 22.26 3.54
CA THR A 242 14.83 23.25 3.59
C THR A 242 15.85 23.09 2.49
N GLU A 243 16.30 24.23 1.99
CA GLU A 243 17.44 24.35 1.09
C GLU A 243 18.43 25.33 1.71
N ARG A 244 19.69 24.89 1.88
CA ARG A 244 20.75 25.71 2.48
C ARG A 244 20.34 26.32 3.83
N GLY A 245 19.64 25.55 4.65
CA GLY A 245 19.18 25.93 5.99
C GLY A 245 17.92 26.81 6.04
N ARG A 246 17.38 27.25 4.90
CA ARG A 246 16.17 28.08 4.84
C ARG A 246 14.96 27.25 4.44
N THR A 247 13.82 27.50 5.07
CA THR A 247 12.56 26.86 4.70
C THR A 247 12.12 27.33 3.33
N VAL A 248 11.72 26.40 2.47
CA VAL A 248 11.15 26.66 1.16
C VAL A 248 9.62 26.48 1.25
N PRO A 249 8.80 27.48 0.90
CA PRO A 249 7.35 27.36 0.90
C PRO A 249 6.87 26.24 -0.04
N ALA A 250 5.76 25.58 0.30
CA ALA A 250 5.22 24.46 -0.49
C ALA A 250 4.78 24.91 -1.89
N GLU A 251 4.25 26.13 -1.98
CA GLU A 251 3.86 26.84 -3.19
C GLU A 251 5.03 26.95 -4.16
N ARG A 252 6.20 27.38 -3.65
CA ARG A 252 7.42 27.50 -4.45
C ARG A 252 7.95 26.13 -4.90
N LEU A 253 7.78 25.08 -4.10
CA LEU A 253 8.11 23.72 -4.50
C LEU A 253 7.19 23.24 -5.62
N ALA A 254 5.88 23.52 -5.54
CA ALA A 254 4.92 23.15 -6.58
C ALA A 254 5.17 23.90 -7.89
N GLU A 255 5.47 25.20 -7.86
CA GLU A 255 5.88 25.96 -9.05
C GLU A 255 7.08 25.31 -9.77
N ARG A 256 8.11 24.91 -9.01
CA ARG A 256 9.29 24.23 -9.57
C ARG A 256 8.94 22.86 -10.17
N LEU A 257 7.97 22.15 -9.60
CA LEU A 257 7.53 20.84 -10.06
C LEU A 257 6.63 20.93 -11.31
N ALA A 258 5.80 21.97 -11.41
CA ALA A 258 5.01 22.28 -12.61
C ALA A 258 5.92 22.59 -13.80
N GLY A 259 7.07 23.21 -13.53
CA GLY A 259 8.10 23.49 -14.53
C GLY A 259 7.90 24.86 -15.20
N PRO A 260 8.89 25.30 -16.00
CA PRO A 260 8.90 26.65 -16.57
C PRO A 260 7.82 26.88 -17.65
N ASP A 261 7.32 25.80 -18.26
CA ASP A 261 6.31 25.86 -19.32
C ASP A 261 4.88 25.97 -18.78
N ALA A 262 4.70 25.91 -17.45
CA ALA A 262 3.39 26.05 -16.82
C ALA A 262 2.93 27.51 -16.91
N VAL A 263 1.92 27.77 -17.75
CA VAL A 263 1.25 29.07 -17.85
C VAL A 263 0.20 29.17 -16.75
N LEU A 264 0.49 29.96 -15.72
CA LEU A 264 -0.40 30.17 -14.59
C LEU A 264 -1.13 31.51 -14.72
N PRO A 265 -2.44 31.57 -14.40
CA PRO A 265 -3.11 32.83 -14.13
C PRO A 265 -2.35 33.64 -13.06
N GLU A 266 -2.35 34.96 -13.19
CA GLU A 266 -1.60 35.85 -12.30
C GLU A 266 -1.98 35.62 -10.83
N GLY A 267 -0.99 35.52 -9.95
CA GLY A 267 -1.18 35.35 -8.51
C GLY A 267 -1.61 33.97 -8.05
N THR A 268 -1.79 32.99 -8.95
CA THR A 268 -2.22 31.63 -8.57
C THR A 268 -1.05 30.68 -8.28
N VAL A 269 -1.33 29.61 -7.53
CA VAL A 269 -0.37 28.56 -7.16
C VAL A 269 -0.74 27.25 -7.85
N PRO A 270 0.20 26.53 -8.48
CA PRO A 270 -0.10 25.24 -9.10
C PRO A 270 -0.32 24.15 -8.04
N LEU A 271 -1.33 23.33 -8.24
CA LEU A 271 -1.67 22.17 -7.44
C LEU A 271 -1.62 20.90 -8.31
N PRO A 272 -0.71 19.95 -8.04
CA PRO A 272 -0.64 18.69 -8.78
C PRO A 272 -1.72 17.72 -8.31
N LEU A 273 -2.41 17.09 -9.25
CA LEU A 273 -3.40 16.05 -9.02
C LEU A 273 -3.09 14.80 -9.83
N HIS A 274 -3.55 13.67 -9.32
CA HIS A 274 -3.66 12.47 -10.14
C HIS A 274 -4.75 12.72 -11.21
N PRO A 275 -4.54 12.41 -12.50
CA PRO A 275 -5.51 12.76 -13.55
C PRO A 275 -6.92 12.22 -13.31
N ARG A 276 -7.03 10.95 -12.88
CA ARG A 276 -8.33 10.39 -12.42
C ARG A 276 -8.97 11.18 -11.29
N GLN A 277 -8.17 11.64 -10.32
CA GLN A 277 -8.69 12.44 -9.20
C GLN A 277 -9.23 13.77 -9.70
N ALA A 278 -8.50 14.45 -10.59
CA ALA A 278 -8.90 15.72 -11.18
C ALA A 278 -10.27 15.60 -11.89
N HIS A 279 -10.48 14.51 -12.63
CA HIS A 279 -11.77 14.24 -13.25
C HIS A 279 -12.88 13.97 -12.22
N ALA A 280 -12.60 13.13 -11.21
CA ALA A 280 -13.60 12.75 -10.21
C ALA A 280 -14.06 13.91 -9.32
N VAL A 281 -13.13 14.77 -8.88
CA VAL A 281 -13.44 15.87 -7.94
C VAL A 281 -14.15 17.04 -8.60
N ARG A 282 -14.03 17.21 -9.91
CA ARG A 282 -14.68 18.30 -10.66
C ARG A 282 -16.20 18.33 -10.50
N HIS A 283 -16.79 17.17 -10.22
CA HIS A 283 -18.24 17.04 -10.03
C HIS A 283 -18.70 17.27 -8.58
N LEU A 284 -17.78 17.52 -7.64
CA LEU A 284 -18.15 17.84 -6.27
C LEU A 284 -18.68 19.28 -6.20
N PRO A 285 -19.83 19.55 -5.55
CA PRO A 285 -20.42 20.89 -5.51
C PRO A 285 -19.46 21.98 -5.03
N ALA A 286 -18.68 21.72 -3.97
CA ALA A 286 -17.70 22.68 -3.46
C ALA A 286 -16.60 23.00 -4.48
N VAL A 287 -16.18 22.02 -5.29
CA VAL A 287 -15.16 22.23 -6.33
C VAL A 287 -15.73 23.01 -7.51
N ALA A 288 -16.96 22.69 -7.93
CA ALA A 288 -17.66 23.41 -8.98
C ALA A 288 -17.83 24.90 -8.61
N GLU A 289 -18.25 25.20 -7.37
CA GLU A 289 -18.37 26.59 -6.90
C GLU A 289 -17.03 27.34 -6.94
N LEU A 290 -15.91 26.69 -6.60
CA LEU A 290 -14.59 27.30 -6.66
C LEU A 290 -14.17 27.63 -8.10
N PHE A 291 -14.51 26.77 -9.08
CA PHE A 291 -14.32 27.08 -10.49
C PHE A 291 -15.21 28.24 -10.95
N ASP A 292 -16.49 28.24 -10.58
CA ASP A 292 -17.46 29.28 -10.96
C ASP A 292 -17.06 30.66 -10.42
N ARG A 293 -16.42 30.69 -9.24
CA ARG A 293 -15.88 31.91 -8.60
C ARG A 293 -14.51 32.34 -9.16
N GLY A 294 -13.92 31.56 -10.07
CA GLY A 294 -12.59 31.83 -10.61
C GLY A 294 -11.47 31.66 -9.59
N LEU A 295 -11.67 30.84 -8.54
CA LEU A 295 -10.67 30.55 -7.50
C LEU A 295 -9.87 29.27 -7.81
N LEU A 296 -10.36 28.44 -8.73
CA LEU A 296 -9.64 27.34 -9.33
C LEU A 296 -9.66 27.50 -10.85
N HIS A 297 -8.54 27.16 -11.49
CA HIS A 297 -8.39 27.13 -12.94
C HIS A 297 -7.84 25.79 -13.39
N ASP A 298 -8.47 25.20 -14.41
CA ASP A 298 -8.04 23.92 -14.96
C ASP A 298 -6.89 24.15 -15.95
N LEU A 299 -5.71 23.61 -15.64
CA LEU A 299 -4.52 23.70 -16.50
C LEU A 299 -4.30 22.42 -17.32
N GLY A 300 -5.15 21.41 -17.13
CA GLY A 300 -5.04 20.13 -17.81
C GLY A 300 -3.82 19.29 -17.41
N ALA A 301 -3.60 18.22 -18.17
CA ALA A 301 -2.46 17.33 -17.99
C ALA A 301 -1.26 17.82 -18.81
N HIS A 302 -0.13 18.09 -18.16
CA HIS A 302 1.09 18.56 -18.82
C HIS A 302 2.36 18.28 -18.00
N GLY A 303 3.50 18.57 -18.62
CA GLY A 303 4.83 18.40 -18.04
C GLY A 303 5.37 16.97 -18.17
N PRO A 304 6.50 16.68 -17.51
CA PRO A 304 7.13 15.36 -17.55
C PRO A 304 6.22 14.25 -17.02
N VAL A 305 6.41 13.03 -17.52
CA VAL A 305 5.69 11.86 -17.03
C VAL A 305 6.17 11.44 -15.65
N TRP A 306 5.25 10.92 -14.85
CA TRP A 306 5.50 10.36 -13.54
C TRP A 306 5.06 8.90 -13.51
N HIS A 307 5.75 8.09 -12.70
CA HIS A 307 5.47 6.67 -12.57
C HIS A 307 4.75 6.39 -11.24
N PRO A 308 3.55 5.76 -11.26
CA PRO A 308 2.91 5.31 -10.05
C PRO A 308 3.77 4.23 -9.38
N THR A 309 3.91 4.33 -8.06
CA THR A 309 4.54 3.32 -7.20
C THR A 309 3.52 2.27 -6.76
N SER A 310 3.89 1.30 -5.91
CA SER A 310 3.02 0.23 -5.45
C SER A 310 1.77 0.72 -4.71
N SER A 311 1.76 1.97 -4.24
CA SER A 311 0.60 2.61 -3.61
C SER A 311 -0.38 3.24 -4.61
N LEU A 312 -0.10 3.20 -5.92
CA LEU A 312 -0.80 3.84 -7.04
C LEU A 312 -0.76 5.38 -7.05
N ARG A 313 -1.02 5.99 -5.89
CA ARG A 313 -1.15 7.44 -5.71
C ARG A 313 0.14 8.19 -5.39
N THR A 314 1.19 7.46 -5.00
CA THR A 314 2.51 8.05 -4.86
C THR A 314 3.22 7.88 -6.18
N VAL A 315 3.65 8.99 -6.77
CA VAL A 315 4.27 9.01 -8.08
C VAL A 315 5.73 9.44 -7.97
N TYR A 316 6.56 8.77 -8.75
CA TYR A 316 8.01 8.87 -8.74
C TYR A 316 8.54 9.32 -10.09
N ARG A 317 9.57 10.15 -10.05
CA ARG A 317 10.35 10.57 -11.21
C ARG A 317 11.84 10.55 -10.83
N PRO A 318 12.70 9.81 -11.55
CA PRO A 318 14.10 9.63 -11.13
C PRO A 318 14.93 10.92 -11.04
N ASP A 319 14.59 11.93 -11.82
CA ASP A 319 15.27 13.23 -11.92
C ASP A 319 14.63 14.30 -11.02
N ALA A 320 13.53 14.00 -10.32
CA ALA A 320 12.87 14.93 -9.42
C ALA A 320 13.45 14.83 -8.00
N PRO A 321 13.67 15.96 -7.30
CA PRO A 321 14.07 15.94 -5.89
C PRO A 321 12.95 15.48 -4.95
N ALA A 322 11.72 15.39 -5.47
CA ALA A 322 10.53 15.01 -4.73
C ALA A 322 9.73 13.92 -5.44
N MET A 323 9.13 13.05 -4.64
CA MET A 323 7.96 12.25 -5.02
C MET A 323 6.70 13.02 -4.63
N LEU A 324 5.58 12.71 -5.27
CA LEU A 324 4.29 13.28 -4.92
C LEU A 324 3.34 12.20 -4.44
N LYS A 325 2.76 12.35 -3.24
CA LYS A 325 1.71 11.47 -2.73
C LYS A 325 0.37 12.19 -2.86
N LEU A 326 -0.38 11.76 -3.85
CA LEU A 326 -1.62 12.40 -4.30
C LEU A 326 -2.83 11.74 -3.65
N SER A 327 -3.93 12.47 -3.57
CA SER A 327 -5.22 11.87 -3.31
C SER A 327 -5.72 11.11 -4.53
N LEU A 328 -6.33 9.95 -4.28
CA LEU A 328 -6.92 9.08 -5.28
C LEU A 328 -8.15 8.40 -4.69
N GLY A 329 -9.33 8.83 -5.12
CA GLY A 329 -10.65 8.33 -4.73
C GLY A 329 -10.94 6.92 -5.26
N LEU A 330 -9.98 6.00 -5.09
CA LEU A 330 -10.10 4.57 -5.29
C LEU A 330 -10.01 3.87 -3.95
N ARG A 331 -10.84 2.84 -3.78
CA ARG A 331 -10.68 1.87 -2.71
C ARG A 331 -9.57 0.89 -3.11
N ILE A 332 -8.45 0.92 -2.38
CA ILE A 332 -7.32 0.02 -2.57
C ILE A 332 -7.11 -0.71 -1.27
N THR A 333 -7.27 -2.03 -1.33
CA THR A 333 -7.39 -2.91 -0.16
C THR A 333 -8.52 -2.47 0.78
N GLY A 334 -8.24 -2.17 2.04
CA GLY A 334 -9.25 -1.82 3.05
C GLY A 334 -9.62 -0.34 3.11
N SER A 335 -9.01 0.52 2.30
CA SER A 335 -9.12 1.98 2.49
C SER A 335 -9.29 2.73 1.17
N ARG A 336 -10.08 3.81 1.22
CA ARG A 336 -10.07 4.84 0.19
C ARG A 336 -8.74 5.61 0.28
N ARG A 337 -8.16 5.95 -0.86
CA ARG A 337 -6.79 6.50 -0.92
C ARG A 337 -6.75 8.01 -1.11
N GLU A 338 -7.59 8.71 -0.37
CA GLU A 338 -7.51 10.16 -0.20
C GLU A 338 -6.60 10.46 1.01
N ASN A 339 -5.85 11.56 0.96
CA ASN A 339 -5.14 12.03 2.15
C ASN A 339 -6.13 12.70 3.10
N LEU A 340 -5.90 12.50 4.39
CA LEU A 340 -6.67 13.18 5.43
C LEU A 340 -5.91 14.43 5.90
N PRO A 341 -6.60 15.52 6.27
CA PRO A 341 -5.96 16.76 6.71
C PRO A 341 -4.95 16.55 7.86
N GLU A 342 -5.26 15.67 8.81
CA GLU A 342 -4.33 15.32 9.89
C GLU A 342 -3.11 14.53 9.42
N GLU A 343 -3.23 13.72 8.36
CA GLU A 343 -2.07 13.01 7.77
C GLU A 343 -1.11 13.99 7.09
N LEU A 344 -1.63 15.04 6.44
CA LEU A 344 -0.82 16.09 5.83
C LEU A 344 0.05 16.81 6.88
N ARG A 345 -0.58 17.24 7.97
CA ARG A 345 0.10 17.97 9.07
C ARG A 345 1.15 17.09 9.77
N ARG A 346 0.82 15.83 10.06
CA ARG A 346 1.74 14.88 10.71
C ARG A 346 3.06 14.71 9.96
N GLY A 347 3.03 14.70 8.62
CA GLY A 347 4.26 14.58 7.80
C GLY A 347 5.26 15.71 8.10
N VAL A 348 4.76 16.94 8.12
CA VAL A 348 5.56 18.14 8.40
C VAL A 348 6.01 18.17 9.85
N GLU A 349 5.13 17.82 10.79
CA GLU A 349 5.46 17.75 12.22
C GLU A 349 6.57 16.75 12.52
N VAL A 350 6.52 15.55 11.93
CA VAL A 350 7.60 14.55 12.04
C VAL A 350 8.91 15.11 11.48
N HIS A 351 8.86 15.80 10.33
CA HIS A 351 10.05 16.44 9.78
C HIS A 351 10.64 17.50 10.71
N ARG A 352 9.81 18.35 11.32
CA ARG A 352 10.22 19.35 12.32
C ARG A 352 10.82 18.69 13.56
N LEU A 353 10.19 17.64 14.07
CA LEU A 353 10.68 16.89 15.23
C LEU A 353 12.09 16.34 14.98
N LEU A 354 12.32 15.73 13.81
CA LEU A 354 13.65 15.23 13.44
C LEU A 354 14.71 16.34 13.39
N ARG A 355 14.31 17.58 13.07
CA ARG A 355 15.20 18.74 13.02
C ARG A 355 15.55 19.34 14.39
N THR A 356 14.93 18.89 15.48
CA THR A 356 15.27 19.32 16.87
C THR A 356 16.58 18.72 17.40
N GLY A 357 17.41 18.13 16.53
CA GLY A 357 18.57 17.30 16.89
C GLY A 357 18.25 15.82 17.07
N LEU A 358 16.97 15.42 17.11
CA LEU A 358 16.59 14.00 17.16
C LEU A 358 17.13 13.21 15.96
N GLY A 359 17.03 13.77 14.76
CA GLY A 359 17.53 13.14 13.54
C GLY A 359 19.05 12.94 13.54
N GLU A 360 19.81 13.84 14.18
CA GLU A 360 21.26 13.69 14.34
C GLU A 360 21.60 12.59 15.34
N ARG A 361 20.94 12.58 16.51
CA ARG A 361 21.11 11.53 17.52
C ARG A 361 20.79 10.14 16.97
N TRP A 362 19.68 10.03 16.24
CA TRP A 362 19.32 8.80 15.56
C TRP A 362 20.42 8.43 14.55
N ARG A 363 20.74 9.27 13.56
CA ARG A 363 21.74 8.90 12.54
C ARG A 363 23.08 8.48 13.14
N SER A 364 23.47 9.08 14.26
CA SER A 364 24.65 8.67 15.03
C SER A 364 24.51 7.24 15.59
N ALA A 365 23.36 6.91 16.18
CA ALA A 365 23.08 5.57 16.72
C ALA A 365 22.81 4.50 15.64
N HIS A 366 22.20 4.87 14.51
CA HIS A 366 21.80 3.97 13.43
C HIS A 366 22.12 4.57 12.05
N PRO A 367 23.39 4.54 11.62
CA PRO A 367 23.85 5.25 10.40
C PRO A 367 23.26 4.70 9.11
N SER A 368 22.80 3.46 9.09
CA SER A 368 22.19 2.80 7.92
C SER A 368 20.65 2.85 7.92
N PHE A 369 20.04 3.52 8.88
CA PHE A 369 18.58 3.60 8.99
C PHE A 369 18.10 5.03 8.74
N ASP A 370 17.13 5.17 7.84
CA ASP A 370 16.54 6.47 7.55
C ASP A 370 15.03 6.39 7.24
N ILE A 371 14.34 7.54 7.31
CA ILE A 371 12.94 7.70 6.93
C ILE A 371 12.83 8.57 5.67
N VAL A 372 11.96 8.18 4.75
CA VAL A 372 11.50 9.08 3.67
C VAL A 372 10.51 10.09 4.25
N ARG A 373 10.82 11.40 4.16
CA ARG A 373 10.02 12.46 4.81
C ARG A 373 9.00 13.07 3.87
N ASP A 374 7.93 13.56 4.48
CA ASP A 374 6.84 14.32 3.87
C ASP A 374 6.88 15.78 4.37
N PRO A 375 7.92 16.56 4.01
CA PRO A 375 8.19 17.86 4.62
C PRO A 375 7.23 18.97 4.19
N ALA A 376 6.40 18.80 3.15
CA ALA A 376 5.50 19.84 2.68
C ALA A 376 4.21 19.27 2.09
N TRP A 377 3.15 20.05 2.12
CA TRP A 377 1.87 19.73 1.48
C TRP A 377 1.12 20.99 1.04
N LEU A 378 0.20 20.80 0.10
CA LEU A 378 -0.76 21.77 -0.40
C LEU A 378 -2.15 21.14 -0.35
N ALA A 379 -3.18 21.91 -0.04
CA ALA A 379 -4.57 21.51 -0.09
C ALA A 379 -5.48 22.70 -0.38
N VAL A 380 -6.68 22.44 -0.90
CA VAL A 380 -7.71 23.46 -1.14
C VAL A 380 -8.76 23.42 -0.03
N ARG A 381 -9.21 24.60 0.39
CA ARG A 381 -10.36 24.78 1.28
C ARG A 381 -11.58 25.21 0.48
N GLY A 382 -12.74 24.75 0.95
CA GLY A 382 -14.03 25.11 0.39
C GLY A 382 -14.44 26.52 0.78
N PRO A 383 -15.54 27.02 0.20
CA PRO A 383 -16.16 28.30 0.59
C PRO A 383 -16.49 28.42 2.08
N ASP A 384 -16.74 27.29 2.74
CA ASP A 384 -17.00 27.15 4.18
C ASP A 384 -15.71 27.15 5.04
N GLY A 385 -14.54 27.19 4.42
CA GLY A 385 -13.23 27.13 5.07
C GLY A 385 -12.76 25.71 5.41
N GLU A 386 -13.55 24.67 5.13
CA GLU A 386 -13.21 23.28 5.41
C GLU A 386 -12.33 22.69 4.30
N PRO A 387 -11.45 21.70 4.60
CA PRO A 387 -10.66 21.04 3.58
C PRO A 387 -11.53 20.35 2.53
N VAL A 388 -11.26 20.59 1.24
CA VAL A 388 -11.93 19.89 0.13
C VAL A 388 -11.26 18.54 -0.08
N PRO A 389 -11.95 17.41 0.15
CA PRO A 389 -11.34 16.09 -0.01
C PRO A 389 -10.85 15.86 -1.43
N GLY A 390 -9.59 15.46 -1.56
CA GLY A 390 -9.02 15.06 -2.83
C GLY A 390 -8.43 16.18 -3.69
N LEU A 391 -8.47 17.43 -3.22
CA LEU A 391 -7.71 18.55 -3.76
C LEU A 391 -6.49 18.84 -2.89
N ASP A 392 -5.57 17.90 -2.84
CA ASP A 392 -4.40 17.95 -1.98
C ASP A 392 -3.23 17.13 -2.55
N ALA A 393 -2.02 17.53 -2.15
CA ALA A 393 -0.78 16.85 -2.51
C ALA A 393 0.24 16.94 -1.38
N VAL A 394 0.87 15.80 -1.07
CA VAL A 394 2.07 15.76 -0.22
C VAL A 394 3.31 15.76 -1.11
N ILE A 395 4.24 16.66 -0.80
CA ILE A 395 5.56 16.74 -1.43
C ILE A 395 6.54 15.98 -0.53
N ARG A 396 6.96 14.81 -1.02
CA ARG A 396 7.82 13.86 -0.31
C ARG A 396 9.25 13.97 -0.82
N HIS A 397 10.25 13.91 0.04
CA HIS A 397 11.65 13.82 -0.41
C HIS A 397 11.85 12.58 -1.29
N ASN A 398 12.58 12.74 -2.40
CA ASN A 398 13.06 11.62 -3.21
C ASN A 398 14.55 11.35 -2.90
N PRO A 399 14.88 10.37 -2.04
CA PRO A 399 16.27 10.01 -1.77
C PRO A 399 16.85 9.05 -2.82
N PHE A 400 16.02 8.47 -3.70
CA PHE A 400 16.42 7.36 -4.57
C PHE A 400 16.95 7.89 -5.90
N ARG A 401 18.24 7.66 -6.14
CA ARG A 401 18.92 8.00 -7.39
C ARG A 401 18.95 6.78 -8.33
N PRO A 402 19.10 6.99 -9.65
CA PRO A 402 19.12 5.89 -10.62
C PRO A 402 20.12 4.77 -10.33
N GLY A 403 21.26 5.08 -9.71
CA GLY A 403 22.31 4.12 -9.37
C GLY A 403 22.17 3.47 -7.98
N ASP A 404 21.19 3.87 -7.17
CA ASP A 404 21.04 3.36 -5.82
C ASP A 404 20.47 1.93 -5.82
N ASP A 405 21.00 1.09 -4.93
CA ASP A 405 20.50 -0.27 -4.70
C ASP A 405 19.38 -0.30 -3.65
N ALA A 406 18.30 0.42 -3.94
CA ALA A 406 17.12 0.48 -3.10
C ALA A 406 15.95 -0.22 -3.79
N VAL A 407 15.27 -1.13 -3.08
CA VAL A 407 14.13 -1.90 -3.62
C VAL A 407 13.03 -1.98 -2.56
N CYS A 408 11.77 -1.82 -2.98
CA CYS A 408 10.63 -2.06 -2.10
C CYS A 408 10.60 -3.54 -1.68
N VAL A 409 10.65 -3.79 -0.36
CA VAL A 409 10.70 -5.17 0.19
C VAL A 409 9.51 -6.01 -0.28
N ALA A 410 8.32 -5.42 -0.40
CA ALA A 410 7.14 -6.14 -0.88
C ALA A 410 7.30 -6.63 -2.31
N GLY A 411 7.88 -5.80 -3.20
CA GLY A 411 8.18 -6.18 -4.58
C GLY A 411 9.31 -7.22 -4.66
N LEU A 412 10.30 -7.14 -3.77
CA LEU A 412 11.42 -8.07 -3.69
C LEU A 412 10.97 -9.49 -3.32
N VAL A 413 10.11 -9.61 -2.30
CA VAL A 413 9.68 -10.92 -1.78
C VAL A 413 8.45 -11.48 -2.52
N SER A 414 7.79 -10.68 -3.36
CA SER A 414 6.62 -11.14 -4.10
C SER A 414 6.98 -12.30 -5.03
N PRO A 415 6.20 -13.39 -5.07
CA PRO A 415 6.33 -14.40 -6.10
C PRO A 415 6.25 -13.75 -7.49
N ARG A 416 7.02 -14.30 -8.44
CA ARG A 416 7.03 -13.92 -9.86
C ARG A 416 6.54 -15.11 -10.69
N PRO A 417 5.21 -15.24 -10.90
CA PRO A 417 4.63 -16.39 -11.57
C PRO A 417 5.13 -16.52 -13.01
N TRP A 418 5.89 -17.56 -13.31
CA TRP A 418 6.52 -17.75 -14.62
C TRP A 418 6.45 -19.19 -15.11
N PRO A 419 5.91 -19.45 -16.33
CA PRO A 419 5.81 -20.80 -16.86
C PRO A 419 7.18 -21.46 -16.97
N GLY A 420 7.31 -22.67 -16.42
CA GLY A 420 8.55 -23.44 -16.53
C GLY A 420 9.63 -23.06 -15.51
N ARG A 421 9.35 -22.22 -14.51
CA ARG A 421 10.14 -22.17 -13.27
C ARG A 421 10.01 -23.52 -12.55
N GLY A 422 10.89 -24.46 -12.87
CA GLY A 422 11.11 -25.63 -12.02
C GLY A 422 11.64 -25.14 -10.69
N GLY A 423 10.86 -25.28 -9.61
CA GLY A 423 11.11 -24.69 -8.29
C GLY A 423 12.58 -24.59 -7.91
N ARG A 424 13.14 -23.38 -8.07
CA ARG A 424 14.42 -22.94 -7.52
C ARG A 424 14.38 -21.41 -7.36
N GLY A 425 14.55 -20.95 -6.12
CA GLY A 425 14.84 -19.56 -5.76
C GLY A 425 13.61 -18.76 -5.36
#